data_AF-A0A3D3FDS4-F1
#
_entry.id   AF-A0A3D3FDS4-F1
#
_cell.length_a   1.000
_cell.length_b   1.000
_cell.length_c   1.000
_cell.angle_alpha   90.00
_cell.angle_beta   90.00
_cell.angle_gamma   90.00
#
_symmetry.space_group_name_H-M   'P 1'
#
loop_
_entity.id
_entity.type
_entity.pdbx_description
1 polymer ?
#
loop_
_entity_poly.entity_id
_entity_poly.type
_entity_poly.pdbx_seq_one_letter_code
_entity_poly.pdbx_strand_id
1 'polypeptide(L)'
;TVTGRILDCIEQHPKKLPEIRKFMRYYLPTTLKLVQSYQEFDTQPVQGENITQAKTEIAQALDTINAAFANLLDSLFADDALDISTDISALETMLKQEGLTGSDFQKKPEDSPDLKL
;
A
#
# COMPACT_ATOMS: atom_id res chain seq x y z
N THR A 1 -5.48 7.79 -7.87
CA THR A 1 -4.05 7.41 -7.79
C THR A 1 -3.76 6.81 -6.41
N VAL A 2 -2.64 6.10 -6.22
CA VAL A 2 -2.25 5.57 -4.89
C VAL A 2 -2.17 6.71 -3.86
N THR A 3 -1.56 7.83 -4.24
CA THR A 3 -1.53 9.07 -3.46
C THR A 3 -2.92 9.54 -3.02
N GLY A 4 -3.90 9.57 -3.93
CA GLY A 4 -5.28 9.98 -3.60
C GLY A 4 -5.89 9.09 -2.52
N ARG A 5 -5.72 7.77 -2.64
CA ARG A 5 -6.23 6.82 -1.64
C ARG A 5 -5.57 6.99 -0.27
N ILE A 6 -4.27 7.35 -0.23
CA ILE A 6 -3.59 7.67 1.03
C ILE A 6 -4.23 8.92 1.67
N LEU A 7 -4.53 9.95 0.89
CA LEU A 7 -5.18 11.16 1.40
C LEU A 7 -6.61 10.86 1.88
N ASP A 8 -7.40 10.11 1.11
CA ASP A 8 -8.77 9.71 1.47
C ASP A 8 -8.78 8.90 2.78
N CYS A 9 -7.81 8.00 2.97
CA CYS A 9 -7.67 7.21 4.20
C CYS A 9 -7.50 8.11 5.43
N ILE A 10 -6.77 9.22 5.28
CA ILE A 10 -6.45 10.15 6.36
C ILE A 10 -7.59 11.11 6.65
N GLU A 11 -8.33 11.53 5.63
CA GLU A 11 -9.57 12.27 5.81
C GLU A 11 -10.59 11.44 6.62
N GLN A 12 -10.66 10.13 6.36
CA GLN A 12 -11.53 9.21 7.10
C GLN A 12 -10.98 8.85 8.49
N HIS A 13 -9.65 8.79 8.65
CA HIS A 13 -8.98 8.38 9.88
C HIS A 13 -7.89 9.39 10.32
N PRO A 14 -8.27 10.57 10.84
CA PRO A 14 -7.31 11.62 11.23
C PRO A 14 -6.28 11.16 12.27
N LYS A 15 -6.57 10.11 13.05
CA LYS A 15 -5.66 9.51 14.02
C LYS A 15 -4.36 8.97 13.39
N LYS A 16 -4.38 8.61 12.10
CA LYS A 16 -3.22 8.08 11.33
C LYS A 16 -2.32 9.18 10.76
N LEU A 17 -2.68 10.45 10.94
CA LEU A 17 -1.91 11.60 10.46
C LEU A 17 -0.43 11.62 10.94
N PRO A 18 -0.09 11.19 12.17
CA PRO A 18 1.31 11.09 12.59
C PRO A 18 2.13 10.12 11.72
N GLU A 19 1.54 9.00 11.32
CA GLU A 19 2.20 7.93 10.54
C GLU A 19 2.57 8.42 9.13
N ILE A 20 1.70 9.23 8.52
CA ILE A 20 1.92 9.76 7.17
C ILE A 20 2.55 11.16 7.14
N ARG A 21 2.96 11.73 8.28
CA ARG A 21 3.53 13.09 8.33
C ARG A 21 4.77 13.22 7.45
N LYS A 22 5.61 12.18 7.39
CA LYS A 22 6.80 12.16 6.51
C LYS A 22 6.40 12.12 5.03
N PHE A 23 5.37 11.36 4.70
CA PHE A 23 4.80 11.31 3.35
C PHE A 23 4.39 12.70 2.87
N MET A 24 3.62 13.43 3.68
CA MET A 24 3.14 14.78 3.32
C MET A 24 4.26 15.82 3.26
N ARG A 25 5.19 15.79 4.21
CA ARG A 25 6.20 16.86 4.36
C ARG A 25 7.43 16.68 3.48
N TYR A 26 7.76 15.44 3.09
CA TYR A 26 9.02 15.14 2.41
C TYR A 26 8.82 14.34 1.14
N TYR A 27 8.06 13.25 1.18
CA TYR A 27 7.97 12.37 0.02
C TYR A 27 7.13 13.00 -1.09
N LEU A 28 5.93 13.48 -0.78
CA LEU A 28 5.03 14.06 -1.78
C LEU A 28 5.62 15.29 -2.50
N PRO A 29 6.23 16.27 -1.80
CA PRO A 29 6.88 17.39 -2.47
C PRO A 29 8.08 16.96 -3.33
N THR A 30 8.81 15.93 -2.91
CA THR A 30 9.95 15.42 -3.67
C THR A 30 9.49 14.68 -4.93
N THR A 31 8.44 13.86 -4.84
CA THR A 31 7.80 13.23 -6.00
C THR A 31 7.30 14.26 -7.00
N LEU A 32 6.69 15.35 -6.52
CA LEU A 32 6.24 16.44 -7.38
C LEU A 32 7.40 17.09 -8.14
N LYS A 33 8.53 17.36 -7.46
CA LYS A 33 9.75 17.89 -8.11
C LYS A 33 10.25 16.97 -9.21
N LEU A 34 10.28 15.65 -8.97
CA LEU A 34 10.70 14.67 -9.98
C LEU A 34 9.80 14.69 -11.22
N VAL A 35 8.47 14.69 -11.03
CA VAL A 35 7.51 14.78 -12.14
C VAL A 35 7.70 16.08 -12.93
N GLN A 36 7.90 17.21 -12.24
CA GLN A 36 8.16 18.51 -12.87
C GLN A 36 9.47 18.49 -13.67
N SER A 37 10.56 17.97 -13.11
CA SER A 37 11.84 17.85 -13.82
C SER A 37 11.75 16.93 -15.04
N TYR A 38 11.01 15.83 -14.95
CA TYR A 38 10.76 14.98 -16.11
C TYR A 38 10.06 15.76 -17.22
N GLN A 39 9.00 16.50 -16.88
CA GLN A 39 8.25 17.32 -17.82
C GLN A 39 9.12 18.41 -18.45
N GLU A 40 9.93 19.10 -17.65
CA GLU A 40 10.87 20.12 -18.13
C GLU A 40 11.85 19.55 -19.15
N PHE A 41 12.40 18.36 -18.88
CA PHE A 41 13.28 17.64 -19.82
C PHE A 41 12.56 17.14 -21.06
N ASP A 42 11.32 16.68 -20.94
CA ASP A 42 10.50 16.24 -22.06
C ASP A 42 10.18 17.37 -23.04
N THR A 43 10.03 18.60 -22.53
CA THR A 43 9.76 19.79 -23.35
C THR A 43 10.99 20.38 -24.05
N GLN A 44 12.20 19.88 -23.77
CA GLN A 44 13.41 20.42 -24.41
C GLN A 44 13.45 20.10 -25.91
N PRO A 45 13.77 21.08 -26.77
CA PRO A 45 13.78 20.90 -28.23
C PRO A 45 14.87 19.95 -28.71
N VAL A 46 15.95 19.79 -27.93
CA VAL A 46 17.06 18.88 -28.22
C VAL A 46 17.12 17.83 -27.12
N GLN A 47 16.97 16.56 -27.49
CA GLN A 47 17.03 15.42 -26.59
C GLN A 47 18.43 14.80 -26.63
N GLY A 48 19.40 15.45 -25.99
CA GLY A 48 20.76 14.93 -25.86
C GLY A 48 20.83 13.73 -24.90
N GLU A 49 21.99 13.07 -24.86
CA GLU A 49 22.24 11.89 -24.02
C GLU A 49 21.94 12.16 -22.54
N ASN A 50 22.42 13.28 -21.99
CA ASN A 50 22.17 13.67 -20.60
C ASN A 50 20.68 13.83 -20.28
N ILE A 51 19.89 14.43 -21.18
CA ILE A 51 18.45 14.66 -20.98
C ILE A 51 17.70 13.33 -21.02
N THR A 52 18.05 12.47 -21.98
CA THR A 52 17.45 11.15 -22.13
C THR A 52 17.74 10.26 -20.91
N GLN A 53 18.99 10.29 -20.43
CA GLN A 53 19.42 9.55 -19.26
C GLN A 53 18.71 10.05 -17.99
N ALA A 54 18.67 11.36 -17.76
CA ALA A 54 18.01 11.93 -16.59
C ALA A 54 16.50 11.61 -16.57
N LYS A 55 15.81 11.66 -17.72
CA LYS A 55 14.40 11.23 -17.81
C LYS A 55 14.22 9.76 -17.43
N THR A 56 15.12 8.90 -17.90
CA THR A 56 15.09 7.46 -17.61
C THR A 56 15.26 7.20 -16.10
N GLU A 57 16.23 7.87 -15.47
CA GLU A 57 16.46 7.78 -14.03
C GLU A 57 15.27 8.29 -13.21
N ILE A 58 14.68 9.42 -13.62
CA ILE A 58 13.48 9.94 -12.97
C ILE A 58 12.31 8.96 -13.09
N ALA A 59 12.09 8.37 -14.28
CA ALA A 59 11.01 7.40 -14.47
C ALA A 59 11.18 6.17 -13.54
N GLN A 60 12.39 5.60 -13.48
CA GLN A 60 12.71 4.49 -12.58
C GLN A 60 12.52 4.84 -11.10
N ALA A 61 12.92 6.06 -10.71
CA ALA A 61 12.70 6.56 -9.35
C ALA A 61 11.19 6.69 -9.05
N LEU A 62 10.39 7.18 -10.00
CA LEU A 62 8.93 7.30 -9.86
C LEU A 62 8.24 5.93 -9.73
N ASP A 63 8.70 4.90 -10.44
CA ASP A 63 8.20 3.52 -10.27
C ASP A 63 8.47 3.01 -8.85
N THR A 64 9.69 3.23 -8.35
CA THR A 64 10.08 2.85 -6.98
C THR A 64 9.24 3.59 -5.94
N ILE A 65 9.02 4.89 -6.14
CA ILE A 65 8.17 5.72 -5.27
C ILE A 65 6.72 5.21 -5.29
N ASN A 66 6.19 4.86 -6.46
CA ASN A 66 4.81 4.36 -6.58
C ASN A 66 4.63 3.04 -5.80
N ALA A 67 5.59 2.12 -5.90
CA ALA A 67 5.59 0.89 -5.10
C ALA A 67 5.68 1.19 -3.59
N ALA A 68 6.55 2.11 -3.18
CA ALA A 68 6.67 2.52 -1.78
C ALA A 68 5.37 3.15 -1.24
N PHE A 69 4.67 3.93 -2.06
CA PHE A 69 3.37 4.51 -1.69
C PHE A 69 2.27 3.46 -1.60
N ALA A 70 2.28 2.42 -2.44
CA ALA A 70 1.35 1.31 -2.33
C ALA A 70 1.55 0.56 -1.02
N ASN A 71 2.81 0.25 -0.66
CA ASN A 71 3.14 -0.38 0.61
C ASN A 71 2.76 0.49 1.82
N LEU A 72 2.93 1.82 1.71
CA LEU A 72 2.48 2.75 2.74
C LEU A 72 0.95 2.67 2.89
N LEU A 73 0.19 2.68 1.79
CA LEU A 73 -1.27 2.55 1.83
C LEU A 73 -1.70 1.24 2.51
N ASP A 74 -1.07 0.12 2.16
CA ASP A 74 -1.37 -1.18 2.76
C ASP A 74 -1.08 -1.18 4.27
N SER A 75 0.04 -0.57 4.69
CA SER A 75 0.38 -0.45 6.11
C SER A 75 -0.64 0.35 6.91
N LEU A 76 -1.29 1.36 6.31
CA LEU A 76 -2.33 2.13 6.97
C LEU A 76 -3.57 1.27 7.28
N PHE A 77 -3.83 0.20 6.53
CA PHE A 77 -4.95 -0.71 6.81
C PHE A 77 -4.57 -1.91 7.69
N ALA A 78 -3.27 -2.16 7.90
CA ALA A 78 -2.79 -3.32 8.64
C ALA A 78 -3.24 -3.32 10.11
N ASP A 79 -3.18 -2.16 10.77
CA ASP A 79 -3.63 -2.03 12.17
C ASP A 79 -5.13 -2.29 12.31
N ASP A 80 -5.96 -1.72 11.43
CA ASP A 80 -7.41 -1.96 11.46
C ASP A 80 -7.73 -3.44 11.17
N ALA A 81 -6.99 -4.09 10.27
CA ALA A 81 -7.17 -5.51 9.97
C ALA A 81 -6.80 -6.40 11.17
N LEU A 82 -5.77 -6.04 11.92
CA LEU A 82 -5.34 -6.75 13.12
C LEU A 82 -6.36 -6.62 14.26
N ASP A 83 -6.90 -5.41 14.46
CA ASP A 83 -7.97 -5.16 15.44
C ASP A 83 -9.20 -6.02 15.13
N ILE A 84 -9.67 -6.00 13.87
CA ILE A 84 -10.81 -6.81 13.42
C ILE A 84 -10.53 -8.31 13.60
N SER A 85 -9.33 -8.79 13.28
CA SER A 85 -8.96 -10.19 13.46
C SER A 85 -8.99 -10.61 14.95
N THR A 86 -8.62 -9.70 15.84
CA THR A 86 -8.65 -9.94 17.29
C THR A 86 -10.08 -10.01 17.79
N ASP A 87 -10.94 -9.09 17.37
CA ASP A 87 -12.37 -9.07 17.71
C ASP A 87 -13.10 -10.33 17.20
N ILE A 88 -12.81 -10.76 15.97
CA ILE A 88 -13.32 -12.02 15.41
C ILE A 88 -12.91 -13.20 16.28
N SER A 89 -11.62 -13.29 16.64
CA SER A 89 -11.10 -14.39 17.46
C SER A 89 -11.74 -14.43 18.86
N ALA A 90 -11.98 -13.26 19.45
CA ALA A 90 -12.66 -13.14 20.73
C ALA A 90 -14.13 -13.61 20.62
N LEU A 91 -14.84 -13.16 19.59
CA LEU A 91 -16.22 -13.57 19.32
C LEU A 91 -16.32 -15.08 19.07
N GLU A 92 -15.46 -15.65 18.23
CA GLU A 92 -15.38 -17.10 17.99
C GLU A 92 -15.16 -17.87 19.30
N THR A 93 -14.27 -17.38 20.16
CA THR A 93 -13.99 -17.99 21.47
C THR A 93 -15.22 -17.97 22.39
N MET A 94 -15.91 -16.84 22.47
CA MET A 94 -17.14 -16.70 23.27
C MET A 94 -18.25 -17.63 22.77
N LEU A 95 -18.52 -17.61 21.46
CA LEU A 95 -19.53 -18.48 20.85
C LEU A 95 -19.21 -19.96 21.08
N LYS A 96 -17.92 -20.34 21.07
CA LYS A 96 -17.48 -21.71 21.36
C LYS A 96 -17.72 -22.11 22.81
N GLN A 97 -17.47 -21.20 23.76
CA GLN A 97 -17.75 -21.44 25.18
C GLN A 97 -19.25 -21.60 25.45
N GLU A 98 -20.10 -20.87 24.72
CA GLU A 98 -21.55 -20.96 24.82
C GLU A 98 -22.14 -22.17 24.06
N GLY A 99 -21.30 -22.96 23.38
CA GLY A 99 -21.74 -24.09 22.56
C GLY A 99 -22.49 -23.68 21.29
N LEU A 100 -22.38 -22.40 20.89
CA LEU A 100 -23.06 -21.80 19.75
C LEU A 100 -22.23 -21.88 18.45
N THR A 101 -20.95 -22.28 18.52
CA THR A 101 -20.20 -22.67 17.31
C THR A 101 -20.31 -24.17 17.05
N GLY A 102 -21.02 -24.55 15.99
CA GLY A 102 -21.03 -25.90 15.42
C GLY A 102 -19.93 -26.11 14.37
N SER A 103 -19.81 -27.35 13.86
CA SER A 103 -18.80 -27.90 12.94
C SER A 103 -18.54 -27.15 11.61
N ASP A 104 -19.09 -25.95 11.41
CA ASP A 104 -19.11 -25.23 10.13
C ASP A 104 -17.93 -24.26 9.92
N PHE A 105 -17.08 -24.03 10.93
CA PHE A 105 -15.88 -23.21 10.81
C PHE A 105 -14.63 -23.97 10.31
N GLN A 106 -14.77 -25.19 9.80
CA GLN A 106 -13.64 -25.90 9.22
C GLN A 106 -13.15 -25.22 7.93
N LYS A 107 -12.08 -24.44 8.07
CA LYS A 107 -11.21 -23.99 6.99
C LYS A 107 -10.79 -25.22 6.19
N LYS A 108 -11.31 -25.37 4.96
CA LYS A 108 -10.88 -26.42 4.03
C LYS A 108 -9.37 -26.29 3.81
N PRO A 109 -8.56 -27.34 4.01
CA PRO A 109 -7.19 -27.34 3.52
C PRO A 109 -7.24 -27.43 1.99
N GLU A 110 -6.64 -26.46 1.30
CA GLU A 110 -6.28 -26.59 -0.11
C GLU A 110 -5.08 -27.52 -0.29
N ASP A 111 -5.15 -28.26 -1.41
CA ASP A 111 -4.13 -29.00 -2.15
C ASP A 111 -3.34 -30.12 -1.44
N SER A 112 -3.77 -31.35 -1.71
CA SER A 112 -2.88 -32.51 -1.79
C SER A 112 -2.28 -32.58 -3.20
N PRO A 113 -0.96 -32.61 -3.39
CA PRO A 113 -0.41 -32.90 -4.70
C PRO A 113 -0.60 -34.39 -4.99
N ASP A 114 -1.37 -34.70 -6.03
CA ASP A 114 -1.50 -36.05 -6.59
C ASP A 114 -0.11 -36.59 -6.96
N LEU A 115 0.46 -37.46 -6.13
CA LEU A 115 1.45 -38.43 -6.60
C LEU A 115 0.71 -39.50 -7.41
N LYS A 116 0.83 -39.43 -8.73
CA LYS A 116 0.62 -40.60 -9.60
C LYS A 116 1.98 -41.20 -9.94
N LEU A 117 2.19 -42.42 -9.47
CA LEU A 117 3.21 -43.35 -9.96
C LEU A 117 2.77 -43.96 -11.29
#